data_AF-A0A534IZM7-F1
#
_entry.id   AF-A0A534IZM7-F1
#
_cell.length_a   1.000
_cell.length_b   1.000
_cell.length_c   1.000
_cell.angle_alpha   90.00
_cell.angle_beta   90.00
_cell.angle_gamma   90.00
#
_symmetry.space_group_name_H-M   'P 1'
#
loop_
_entity.id
_entity.type
_entity.pdbx_description
1 polymer ?
#
loop_
_entity_poly.entity_id
_entity_poly.type
_entity_poly.pdbx_seq_one_letter_code
_entity_poly.pdbx_strand_id
1 'polypeptide(L)'
;SDKRPSQAEELRGAARAAIPSLVAAVTGINDRRAGRSDRAADLRALALWFAEAEDDQAAHRLWRGAFALDSCRHLSIDADTLDQRGAEPVSSTTRWIDAPPVRISPRLHNSGRYAARGRPLNVIDRSAERAKLGLLALQEAGEISQWWRILGAGRRVRLSQLDELPEGAFQLFLDVLADALAAKSGSAAAVSVTSSDGVLQIDLEPTEDGAMAVIRATAGVLIGEDHYLMIRPLAEDGEEADDAWRLEVPPSLVAEG
;
A
#
# COMPACT_ATOMS: atom_id res chain seq x y z
N SER A 1 0.89 -36.64 48.62
CA SER A 1 2.17 -36.52 47.90
C SER A 1 1.98 -35.39 46.90
N ASP A 2 2.57 -34.24 47.20
CA ASP A 2 2.38 -32.98 46.47
C ASP A 2 3.29 -32.99 45.24
N LYS A 3 2.73 -33.19 44.05
CA LYS A 3 3.49 -33.22 42.79
C LYS A 3 3.85 -31.79 42.42
N ARG A 4 5.00 -31.31 42.91
CA ARG A 4 5.61 -30.11 42.35
C ARG A 4 5.94 -30.36 40.87
N PRO A 5 5.56 -29.45 39.96
CA PRO A 5 5.91 -29.57 38.56
C PRO A 5 7.44 -29.64 38.42
N SER A 6 7.91 -30.34 37.40
CA SER A 6 9.34 -30.40 37.12
C SER A 6 9.85 -29.02 36.73
N GLN A 7 11.10 -28.70 37.06
CA GLN A 7 11.72 -27.40 36.74
C GLN A 7 11.65 -27.08 35.23
N ALA A 8 11.65 -28.12 34.38
CA ALA A 8 11.46 -28.00 32.94
C ALA A 8 10.02 -27.59 32.55
N GLU A 9 8.99 -28.04 33.27
CA GLU A 9 7.61 -27.61 33.07
C GLU A 9 7.39 -26.17 33.56
N GLU A 10 8.03 -25.77 34.65
CA GLU A 10 8.01 -24.39 35.14
C GLU A 10 8.68 -23.43 34.13
N LEU A 11 9.86 -23.80 33.61
CA LEU A 11 10.54 -23.03 32.56
C LEU A 11 9.73 -22.94 31.28
N ARG A 12 9.11 -24.05 30.84
CA ARG A 12 8.29 -24.09 29.62
C ARG A 12 6.99 -23.28 29.80
N GLY A 13 6.41 -23.28 31.01
CA GLY A 13 5.27 -22.43 31.37
C GLY A 13 5.64 -20.94 31.38
N ALA A 14 6.77 -20.59 31.99
CA ALA A 14 7.29 -19.22 32.00
C ALA A 14 7.60 -18.70 30.59
N ALA A 15 8.24 -19.52 29.75
CA ALA A 15 8.51 -19.17 28.36
C ALA A 15 7.22 -18.95 27.55
N ARG A 16 6.23 -19.85 27.66
CA ARG A 16 4.92 -19.67 27.00
C ARG A 16 4.18 -18.42 27.46
N ALA A 17 4.28 -18.07 28.74
CA ALA A 17 3.67 -16.85 29.28
C ALA A 17 4.39 -15.57 28.83
N ALA A 18 5.68 -15.64 28.51
CA ALA A 18 6.48 -14.51 28.05
C ALA A 18 6.29 -14.17 26.56
N ILE A 19 5.93 -15.15 25.72
CA ILE A 19 5.75 -14.97 24.26
C ILE A 19 4.78 -13.81 23.93
N PRO A 20 3.54 -13.74 24.48
CA PRO A 20 2.62 -12.64 24.15
C PRO A 20 3.17 -11.27 24.52
N SER A 21 3.91 -11.17 25.63
CA SER A 21 4.53 -9.91 26.09
C SER A 21 5.66 -9.47 25.17
N LEU A 22 6.48 -10.41 24.68
CA LEU A 22 7.52 -10.13 23.69
C LEU A 22 6.92 -9.71 22.35
N VAL A 23 5.91 -10.43 21.86
CA VAL A 23 5.19 -10.06 20.64
C VAL A 23 4.61 -8.66 20.78
N ALA A 24 3.90 -8.35 21.87
CA ALA A 24 3.34 -7.02 22.10
C ALA A 24 4.42 -5.91 22.19
N ALA A 25 5.59 -6.21 22.76
CA ALA A 25 6.70 -5.26 22.82
C ALA A 25 7.31 -5.02 21.44
N VAL A 26 7.52 -6.07 20.65
CA VAL A 26 8.02 -5.98 19.27
C VAL A 26 7.00 -5.25 18.38
N THR A 27 5.71 -5.61 18.45
CA THR A 27 4.63 -4.88 17.76
C THR A 27 4.61 -3.41 18.19
N GLY A 28 4.74 -3.10 19.49
CA GLY A 28 4.78 -1.71 19.96
C GLY A 28 6.06 -0.95 19.57
N ILE A 29 7.19 -1.63 19.34
CA ILE A 29 8.39 -1.02 18.76
C ILE A 29 8.17 -0.79 17.26
N ASN A 30 7.60 -1.76 16.56
CA ASN A 30 7.28 -1.68 15.15
C ASN A 30 6.26 -0.57 14.88
N ASP A 31 5.16 -0.50 15.63
CA ASP A 31 4.15 0.57 15.56
C ASP A 31 4.73 1.96 15.84
N ARG A 32 5.81 2.05 16.63
CA ARG A 32 6.53 3.30 16.89
C ARG A 32 7.53 3.63 15.78
N ARG A 33 8.18 2.64 15.16
CA ARG A 33 9.14 2.78 14.07
C ARG A 33 8.47 3.01 12.72
N ALA A 34 7.43 2.25 12.41
CA ALA A 34 6.58 2.38 11.24
C ALA A 34 5.81 3.70 11.20
N GLY A 35 5.97 4.55 12.22
CA GLY A 35 5.26 5.81 12.35
C GLY A 35 3.77 5.52 12.44
N ARG A 36 3.19 5.69 13.63
CA ARG A 36 1.84 6.25 13.60
C ARG A 36 1.96 7.50 12.74
N SER A 37 1.44 7.44 11.51
CA SER A 37 0.85 8.59 10.82
C SER A 37 0.06 9.30 11.90
N ASP A 38 0.70 10.31 12.50
CA ASP A 38 0.05 11.14 13.49
C ASP A 38 -0.92 11.94 12.64
N ARG A 39 -2.12 11.40 12.48
CA ARG A 39 -3.14 12.03 11.65
C ARG A 39 -3.31 13.50 12.02
N ALA A 40 -3.09 13.88 13.28
CA ALA A 40 -3.12 15.29 13.66
C ALA A 40 -1.93 16.07 13.12
N ALA A 41 -0.71 15.50 13.07
CA ALA A 41 0.45 16.10 12.41
C ALA A 41 0.28 16.15 10.89
N ASP A 42 -0.20 15.07 10.28
CA ASP A 42 -0.45 14.99 8.84
C ASP A 42 -1.52 15.99 8.40
N LEU A 43 -2.61 16.12 9.16
CA LEU A 43 -3.64 17.13 8.90
C LEU A 43 -3.14 18.56 9.14
N ARG A 44 -2.21 18.77 10.08
CA ARG A 44 -1.56 20.07 10.29
C ARG A 44 -0.64 20.43 9.12
N ALA A 45 0.16 19.48 8.64
CA ALA A 45 1.01 19.65 7.46
C ALA A 45 0.17 19.93 6.20
N LEU A 46 -0.91 19.16 6.00
CA LEU A 46 -1.84 19.39 4.90
C LEU A 46 -2.52 20.77 4.98
N ALA A 47 -2.92 21.20 6.18
CA ALA A 47 -3.49 22.54 6.38
C ALA A 47 -2.50 23.67 6.05
N LEU A 48 -1.22 23.50 6.39
CA LEU A 48 -0.17 24.45 5.99
C LEU A 48 -0.03 24.50 4.46
N TRP A 49 0.01 23.35 3.79
CA TRP A 49 0.06 23.31 2.32
C TRP A 49 -1.16 23.96 1.66
N PHE A 50 -2.36 23.84 2.25
CA PHE A 50 -3.54 24.57 1.77
C PHE A 50 -3.43 26.09 1.99
N ALA A 51 -2.85 26.52 3.12
CA ALA A 51 -2.64 27.93 3.42
C ALA A 51 -1.57 28.58 2.52
N GLU A 52 -0.61 27.79 2.05
CA GLU A 52 0.50 28.22 1.17
C GLU A 52 0.20 28.06 -0.33
N ALA A 53 -0.98 27.53 -0.70
CA ALA A 53 -1.36 27.34 -2.09
C ALA A 53 -1.46 28.70 -2.82
N GLU A 54 -0.78 28.82 -3.97
CA GLU A 54 -0.72 30.07 -4.75
C GLU A 54 -2.08 30.51 -5.30
N ASP A 55 -2.94 29.56 -5.66
CA ASP A 55 -4.28 29.80 -6.19
C ASP A 55 -5.24 28.63 -5.87
N ASP A 56 -6.53 28.86 -6.14
CA ASP A 56 -7.58 27.84 -5.96
C ASP A 56 -7.30 26.57 -6.79
N GLN A 57 -6.64 26.69 -7.95
CA GLN A 57 -6.32 25.52 -8.77
C GLN A 57 -5.26 24.64 -8.11
N ALA A 58 -4.25 25.23 -7.45
CA ALA A 58 -3.25 24.53 -6.66
C ALA A 58 -3.89 23.84 -5.45
N ALA A 59 -4.79 24.54 -4.74
CA ALA A 59 -5.56 23.94 -3.65
C ALA A 59 -6.40 22.73 -4.13
N HIS A 60 -7.04 22.82 -5.31
CA HIS A 60 -7.77 21.70 -5.89
C HIS A 60 -6.88 20.53 -6.34
N ARG A 61 -5.64 20.80 -6.79
CA ARG A 61 -4.66 19.73 -7.08
C ARG A 61 -4.23 19.02 -5.80
N LEU A 62 -3.90 19.79 -4.76
CA LEU A 62 -3.54 19.29 -3.43
C LEU A 62 -4.66 18.43 -2.84
N TRP A 63 -5.92 18.89 -2.94
CA TRP A 63 -7.10 18.15 -2.48
C TRP A 63 -7.26 16.79 -3.18
N ARG A 64 -7.10 16.74 -4.51
CA ARG A 64 -7.18 15.48 -5.27
C ARG A 64 -6.08 14.49 -4.89
N GLY A 65 -4.85 14.98 -4.70
CA GLY A 65 -3.72 14.16 -4.27
C GLY A 65 -3.87 13.63 -2.84
N ALA A 66 -4.28 14.49 -1.90
CA ALA A 66 -4.35 14.12 -0.48
C ALA A 66 -5.51 13.16 -0.15
N PHE A 67 -6.64 13.27 -0.85
CA PHE A 67 -7.84 12.47 -0.53
C PHE A 67 -8.12 11.35 -1.54
N ALA A 68 -7.32 11.23 -2.60
CA ALA A 68 -7.56 10.33 -3.74
C ALA A 68 -8.99 10.47 -4.32
N LEU A 69 -9.61 11.63 -4.12
CA LEU A 69 -10.94 11.95 -4.63
C LEU A 69 -10.77 12.46 -6.06
N ASP A 70 -10.61 11.50 -6.97
CA ASP A 70 -10.79 11.76 -8.40
C ASP A 70 -12.29 11.95 -8.71
N SER A 71 -12.62 12.45 -9.90
CA SER A 71 -14.02 12.46 -10.36
C SER A 71 -14.61 11.06 -10.18
N CYS A 72 -15.76 10.95 -9.49
CA CYS A 72 -16.39 9.66 -9.19
C CYS A 72 -16.53 8.83 -10.48
N ARG A 73 -15.65 7.83 -10.67
CA ARG A 73 -15.63 7.01 -11.90
C ARG A 73 -16.89 6.14 -12.04
N HIS A 74 -17.59 5.87 -10.95
CA HIS A 74 -18.76 4.99 -10.93
C HIS A 74 -19.95 5.65 -10.23
N LEU A 75 -20.55 6.64 -10.90
CA LEU A 75 -21.95 6.97 -10.65
C LEU A 75 -22.82 5.96 -11.40
N SER A 76 -23.35 4.97 -10.70
CA SER A 76 -24.32 4.04 -11.29
C SER A 76 -25.67 4.75 -11.43
N ILE A 77 -25.89 5.33 -12.61
CA ILE A 77 -27.21 5.82 -13.05
C ILE A 77 -28.10 4.59 -13.31
N ASP A 78 -29.37 4.65 -12.91
CA ASP A 78 -30.28 3.53 -13.19
C ASP A 78 -30.60 3.41 -14.69
N ALA A 79 -30.97 2.19 -15.11
CA ALA A 79 -31.24 1.88 -16.52
C ALA A 79 -32.39 2.73 -17.08
N ASP A 80 -33.43 2.96 -16.26
CA ASP A 80 -34.60 3.76 -16.65
C ASP A 80 -34.19 5.22 -16.96
N THR A 81 -33.27 5.82 -16.19
CA THR A 81 -32.75 7.17 -16.45
C THR A 81 -31.89 7.21 -17.71
N LEU A 82 -31.12 6.15 -18.01
CA LEU A 82 -30.34 6.07 -19.25
C LEU A 82 -31.23 5.94 -20.48
N ASP A 83 -32.25 5.09 -20.42
CA ASP A 83 -33.23 4.92 -21.51
C ASP A 83 -34.00 6.22 -21.77
N GLN A 84 -34.43 6.91 -20.71
CA GLN A 84 -35.12 8.19 -20.85
C GLN A 84 -34.22 9.26 -21.50
N ARG A 85 -32.93 9.31 -21.15
CA ARG A 85 -31.98 10.26 -21.76
C ARG A 85 -31.63 9.92 -23.20
N GLY A 86 -31.68 8.64 -23.56
CA GLY A 86 -31.55 8.20 -24.96
C GLY A 86 -32.75 8.61 -25.80
N ALA A 87 -33.96 8.50 -25.24
CA ALA A 87 -35.20 8.89 -25.91
C ALA A 87 -35.39 10.42 -25.98
N GLU A 88 -35.01 11.15 -24.94
CA GLU A 88 -35.15 12.60 -24.83
C GLU A 88 -33.84 13.22 -24.29
N PRO A 89 -32.89 13.57 -25.18
CA PRO A 89 -31.61 14.14 -24.80
C PRO A 89 -31.76 15.53 -24.19
N VAL A 90 -31.08 15.78 -23.07
CA VAL A 90 -31.04 17.10 -22.45
C VAL A 90 -29.95 17.94 -23.12
N SER A 91 -30.30 19.15 -23.58
CA SER A 91 -29.34 20.09 -24.15
C SER A 91 -28.25 20.47 -23.14
N SER A 92 -27.02 20.65 -23.62
CA SER A 92 -25.88 21.10 -22.80
C SER A 92 -26.00 22.52 -22.27
N THR A 93 -26.94 23.33 -22.79
CA THR A 93 -27.23 24.69 -22.30
C THR A 93 -28.36 24.72 -21.27
N THR A 94 -28.99 23.58 -20.95
CA THR A 94 -30.02 23.51 -19.92
C THR A 94 -29.40 23.75 -18.56
N ARG A 95 -29.95 24.70 -17.80
CA ARG A 95 -29.48 25.00 -16.44
C ARG A 95 -29.73 23.80 -15.54
N TRP A 96 -28.83 23.58 -14.57
CA TRP A 96 -28.91 22.43 -13.66
C TRP A 96 -30.26 22.31 -12.94
N ILE A 97 -30.82 23.44 -12.48
CA ILE A 97 -32.10 23.47 -11.75
C ILE A 97 -33.30 23.13 -12.65
N ASP A 98 -33.16 23.35 -13.96
CA ASP A 98 -34.19 23.14 -14.97
C ASP A 98 -34.03 21.77 -15.66
N ALA A 99 -32.93 21.05 -15.39
CA ALA A 99 -32.65 19.76 -15.99
C ALA A 99 -33.41 18.63 -15.26
N PRO A 100 -33.88 17.59 -15.99
CA PRO A 100 -34.45 16.41 -15.38
C PRO A 100 -33.50 15.77 -14.35
N PRO A 101 -33.99 15.44 -13.13
CA PRO A 101 -33.15 14.92 -12.06
C PRO A 101 -32.58 13.54 -12.42
N VAL A 102 -31.32 13.28 -12.08
CA VAL A 102 -30.74 11.94 -12.15
C VAL A 102 -31.35 11.09 -11.05
N ARG A 103 -32.04 10.01 -11.41
CA ARG A 103 -32.49 9.02 -10.43
C ARG A 103 -31.30 8.13 -10.10
N ILE A 104 -30.86 8.21 -8.86
CA ILE A 104 -29.87 7.29 -8.30
C ILE A 104 -30.69 6.21 -7.62
N SER A 105 -30.57 4.97 -8.09
CA SER A 105 -31.30 3.83 -7.52
C SER A 105 -31.02 3.72 -6.01
N PRO A 106 -32.01 3.98 -5.13
CA PRO A 106 -31.79 3.97 -3.68
C PRO A 106 -31.88 2.56 -3.10
N ARG A 107 -31.46 1.53 -3.85
CA ARG A 107 -31.75 0.11 -3.55
C ARG A 107 -31.34 -0.31 -2.14
N LEU A 108 -30.37 0.37 -1.52
CA LEU A 108 -29.97 0.15 -0.13
C LEU A 108 -30.86 0.88 0.90
N HIS A 109 -31.33 2.09 0.59
CA HIS A 109 -32.09 2.95 1.50
C HIS A 109 -33.60 2.65 1.51
N ASN A 110 -34.18 2.33 0.36
CA ASN A 110 -35.64 2.21 0.19
C ASN A 110 -36.16 0.80 0.48
N SER A 111 -35.40 -0.22 0.09
CA SER A 111 -35.91 -1.58 0.17
C SER A 111 -35.82 -2.13 1.59
N GLY A 112 -34.81 -1.74 2.38
CA GLY A 112 -34.54 -2.29 3.73
C GLY A 112 -34.55 -3.82 3.79
N ARG A 113 -34.58 -4.47 2.64
CA ARG A 113 -34.93 -5.86 2.43
C ARG A 113 -33.95 -6.35 1.41
N TYR A 114 -32.98 -7.11 1.93
CA TYR A 114 -32.40 -8.20 1.19
C TYR A 114 -33.55 -8.92 0.48
N ALA A 115 -33.47 -9.11 -0.85
CA ALA A 115 -34.32 -10.11 -1.49
C ALA A 115 -34.26 -11.37 -0.62
N ALA A 116 -35.40 -11.96 -0.27
CA ALA A 116 -35.43 -13.14 0.60
C ALA A 116 -34.32 -14.08 0.13
N ARG A 117 -33.33 -14.34 1.00
CA ARG A 117 -32.20 -15.19 0.65
C ARG A 117 -32.80 -16.43 0.02
N GLY A 118 -32.61 -16.60 -1.29
CA GLY A 118 -32.82 -17.89 -1.91
C GLY A 118 -32.04 -18.91 -1.09
N ARG A 119 -32.48 -20.17 -1.14
CA ARG A 119 -31.74 -21.28 -0.53
C ARG A 119 -30.24 -21.02 -0.74
N PRO A 120 -29.41 -21.00 0.34
CA PRO A 120 -27.99 -20.75 0.19
C PRO A 120 -27.48 -21.67 -0.90
N LEU A 121 -26.91 -21.08 -1.95
CA LEU A 121 -26.22 -21.84 -2.98
C LEU A 121 -25.23 -22.73 -2.26
N ASN A 122 -25.17 -24.01 -2.62
CA ASN A 122 -24.12 -24.88 -2.10
C ASN A 122 -22.78 -24.18 -2.32
N VAL A 123 -21.95 -24.16 -1.29
CA VAL A 123 -20.59 -23.61 -1.37
C VAL A 123 -19.92 -24.29 -2.55
N ILE A 124 -19.66 -23.51 -3.60
CA ILE A 124 -18.95 -24.00 -4.78
C ILE A 124 -17.56 -24.34 -4.28
N ASP A 125 -17.13 -25.58 -4.51
CA ASP A 125 -15.76 -25.96 -4.26
C ASP A 125 -14.86 -25.14 -5.20
N ARG A 126 -14.06 -24.27 -4.60
CA ARG A 126 -13.10 -23.39 -5.29
C ARG A 126 -11.65 -23.80 -5.02
N SER A 127 -11.42 -25.04 -4.60
CA SER A 127 -10.09 -25.56 -4.29
C SER A 127 -9.15 -25.43 -5.48
N ALA A 128 -9.61 -25.76 -6.69
CA ALA A 128 -8.84 -25.64 -7.93
C ALA A 128 -8.53 -24.18 -8.28
N GLU A 129 -9.49 -23.26 -8.18
CA GLU A 129 -9.28 -21.83 -8.43
C GLU A 129 -8.34 -21.21 -7.38
N ARG A 130 -8.47 -21.61 -6.10
CA ARG A 130 -7.55 -21.18 -5.04
C ARG A 130 -6.14 -21.69 -5.29
N ALA A 131 -5.97 -22.95 -5.68
CA ALA A 131 -4.66 -23.51 -6.01
C ALA A 131 -4.03 -22.79 -7.20
N LYS A 132 -4.82 -22.46 -8.24
CA LYS A 132 -4.36 -21.68 -9.39
C LYS A 132 -3.92 -20.28 -8.99
N LEU A 133 -4.69 -19.59 -8.16
CA LEU A 133 -4.32 -18.26 -7.63
C LEU A 133 -3.07 -18.33 -6.75
N GLY A 134 -2.92 -19.39 -5.94
CA GLY A 134 -1.73 -19.61 -5.12
C GLY A 134 -0.47 -19.79 -5.95
N LEU A 135 -0.54 -20.54 -7.06
CA LEU A 135 0.59 -20.69 -7.99
C LEU A 135 0.97 -19.36 -8.65
N LEU A 136 -0.03 -18.55 -9.04
CA LEU A 136 0.23 -17.22 -9.62
C LEU A 136 0.90 -16.29 -8.59
N ALA A 137 0.40 -16.28 -7.35
CA ALA A 137 0.97 -15.48 -6.27
C ALA A 137 2.43 -15.87 -5.95
N LEU A 138 2.76 -17.17 -5.99
CA LEU A 138 4.13 -17.64 -5.81
C LEU A 138 5.06 -17.18 -6.94
N GLN A 139 4.57 -17.17 -8.17
CA GLN A 139 5.34 -16.66 -9.31
C GLN A 139 5.58 -15.15 -9.18
N GLU A 140 4.53 -14.38 -8.90
CA GLU A 140 4.61 -12.93 -8.70
C GLU A 140 5.57 -12.58 -7.54
N ALA A 141 5.46 -13.30 -6.41
CA ALA A 141 6.37 -13.12 -5.28
C ALA A 141 7.84 -13.41 -5.67
N GLY A 142 8.08 -14.44 -6.47
CA GLY A 142 9.41 -14.78 -6.97
C GLY A 142 10.02 -13.68 -7.84
N GLU A 143 9.24 -13.09 -8.74
CA GLU A 143 9.67 -11.98 -9.59
C GLU A 143 10.02 -10.73 -8.76
N ILE A 144 9.18 -10.41 -7.77
CA ILE A 144 9.41 -9.29 -6.83
C ILE A 144 10.70 -9.51 -6.03
N SER A 145 10.88 -10.68 -5.42
CA SER A 145 12.08 -11.00 -4.63
C SER A 145 13.37 -10.99 -5.45
N GLN A 146 13.32 -11.34 -6.75
CA GLN A 146 14.50 -11.25 -7.62
C GLN A 146 14.95 -9.81 -7.84
N TRP A 147 14.02 -8.91 -8.14
CA TRP A 147 14.32 -7.48 -8.29
C TRP A 147 14.89 -6.88 -7.01
N TRP A 148 14.30 -7.23 -5.87
CA TRP A 148 14.77 -6.76 -4.58
C TRP A 148 16.14 -7.30 -4.18
N ARG A 149 16.47 -8.55 -4.54
CA ARG A 149 17.84 -9.06 -4.37
C ARG A 149 18.86 -8.24 -5.17
N ILE A 150 18.49 -7.75 -6.36
CA ILE A 150 19.37 -6.96 -7.23
C ILE A 150 19.57 -5.53 -6.68
N LEU A 151 18.50 -4.92 -6.16
CA LEU A 151 18.50 -3.57 -5.57
C LEU A 151 19.12 -3.55 -4.17
N GLY A 152 18.78 -4.54 -3.35
CA GLY A 152 19.25 -4.76 -1.98
C GLY A 152 20.68 -5.27 -1.87
N ALA A 153 21.39 -5.46 -2.99
CA ALA A 153 22.80 -5.86 -3.02
C ALA A 153 23.76 -4.77 -2.48
N GLY A 154 23.25 -3.63 -1.97
CA GLY A 154 24.06 -2.52 -1.48
C GLY A 154 24.83 -1.79 -2.57
N ARG A 155 24.39 -1.93 -3.83
CA ARG A 155 24.99 -1.20 -4.94
C ARG A 155 24.37 0.19 -5.01
N ARG A 156 25.22 1.19 -5.25
CA ARG A 156 24.79 2.55 -5.57
C ARG A 156 24.22 2.55 -6.99
N VAL A 157 22.93 2.81 -7.13
CA VAL A 157 22.21 2.86 -8.42
C VAL A 157 21.62 4.24 -8.59
N ARG A 158 21.70 4.80 -9.79
CA ARG A 158 21.05 6.07 -10.12
C ARG A 158 19.59 5.80 -10.53
N LEU A 159 18.61 6.56 -10.04
CA LEU A 159 17.19 6.25 -10.28
C LEU A 159 16.84 6.16 -11.78
N SER A 160 17.44 7.02 -12.60
CA SER A 160 17.28 6.96 -14.07
C SER A 160 17.81 5.69 -14.73
N GLN A 161 18.62 4.87 -14.05
CA GLN A 161 19.11 3.59 -14.57
C GLN A 161 18.12 2.44 -14.38
N LEU A 162 17.07 2.62 -13.57
CA LEU A 162 16.09 1.57 -13.32
C LEU A 162 15.18 1.34 -14.53
N ASP A 163 14.91 2.38 -15.32
CA ASP A 163 14.11 2.42 -16.57
C ASP A 163 12.71 1.78 -16.46
N GLU A 164 12.62 0.46 -16.32
CA GLU A 164 11.37 -0.31 -16.20
C GLU A 164 11.39 -1.27 -15.02
N LEU A 165 10.33 -1.25 -14.20
CA LEU A 165 10.13 -2.13 -13.05
C LEU A 165 8.81 -2.90 -13.17
N PRO A 166 8.76 -4.21 -12.83
CA PRO A 166 7.50 -4.93 -12.71
C PRO A 166 6.61 -4.32 -11.64
N GLU A 167 5.28 -4.45 -11.79
CA GLU A 167 4.29 -3.78 -10.95
C GLU A 167 4.51 -4.03 -9.44
N GLY A 168 4.70 -5.29 -9.03
CA GLY A 168 4.90 -5.61 -7.62
C GLY A 168 6.22 -5.06 -7.05
N ALA A 169 7.28 -5.03 -7.85
CA ALA A 169 8.56 -4.44 -7.45
C ALA A 169 8.48 -2.91 -7.39
N PHE A 170 7.72 -2.30 -8.31
CA PHE A 170 7.50 -0.86 -8.37
C PHE A 170 6.75 -0.35 -7.14
N GLN A 171 5.70 -1.04 -6.68
CA GLN A 171 4.96 -0.63 -5.47
C GLN A 171 5.87 -0.61 -4.23
N LEU A 172 6.60 -1.69 -3.97
CA LEU A 172 7.55 -1.73 -2.87
C LEU A 172 8.67 -0.69 -3.02
N PHE A 173 9.10 -0.42 -4.26
CA PHE A 173 10.10 0.62 -4.52
C PHE A 173 9.57 2.01 -4.14
N LEU A 174 8.28 2.29 -4.41
CA LEU A 174 7.64 3.52 -3.98
C LEU A 174 7.58 3.64 -2.46
N ASP A 175 7.32 2.55 -1.74
CA ASP A 175 7.32 2.54 -0.27
C ASP A 175 8.71 2.91 0.29
N VAL A 176 9.76 2.28 -0.24
CA VAL A 176 11.15 2.57 0.15
C VAL A 176 11.57 4.00 -0.22
N LEU A 177 11.17 4.46 -1.40
CA LEU A 177 11.46 5.83 -1.82
C LEU A 177 10.70 6.86 -0.97
N ALA A 178 9.46 6.55 -0.58
CA ALA A 178 8.65 7.40 0.29
C ALA A 178 9.29 7.53 1.68
N ASP A 179 9.76 6.43 2.28
CA ASP A 179 10.46 6.44 3.57
C ASP A 179 11.70 7.35 3.53
N ALA A 180 12.51 7.24 2.47
CA ALA A 180 13.68 8.09 2.29
C ALA A 180 13.32 9.57 2.08
N LEU A 181 12.36 9.86 1.21
CA LEU A 181 11.95 11.24 0.90
C LEU A 181 11.27 11.92 2.10
N ALA A 182 10.49 11.18 2.90
CA ALA A 182 9.84 11.70 4.09
C ALA A 182 10.84 12.12 5.18
N ALA A 183 11.98 11.41 5.29
CA ALA A 183 13.05 11.75 6.23
C ALA A 183 13.95 12.89 5.75
N LYS A 184 13.80 13.33 4.50
CA LYS A 184 14.68 14.33 3.87
C LYS A 184 14.34 15.75 4.36
N SER A 185 15.33 16.47 4.88
CA SER A 185 15.13 17.84 5.39
C SER A 185 15.16 18.93 4.31
N GLY A 186 15.41 18.57 3.04
CA GLY A 186 15.43 19.48 1.88
C GLY A 186 15.88 18.77 0.59
N SER A 187 15.63 19.35 -0.59
CA SER A 187 15.88 18.63 -1.87
C SER A 187 17.37 18.31 -2.14
N ALA A 188 18.30 19.08 -1.58
CA ALA A 188 19.74 18.83 -1.72
C ALA A 188 20.36 18.03 -0.55
N ALA A 189 19.58 17.62 0.45
CA ALA A 189 20.11 16.88 1.59
C ALA A 189 20.22 15.39 1.26
N ALA A 190 21.39 14.79 1.47
CA ALA A 190 21.50 13.33 1.54
C ALA A 190 20.79 12.84 2.81
N VAL A 191 20.17 11.66 2.72
CA VAL A 191 19.45 11.05 3.84
C VAL A 191 19.80 9.57 3.92
N SER A 192 19.98 9.11 5.15
CA SER A 192 20.19 7.70 5.49
C SER A 192 19.13 7.35 6.52
N VAL A 193 18.21 6.46 6.14
CA VAL A 193 17.06 6.09 6.95
C VAL A 193 16.89 4.58 6.98
N THR A 194 16.31 4.09 8.05
CA THR A 194 15.84 2.70 8.12
C THR A 194 14.39 2.66 7.64
N SER A 195 14.07 1.69 6.79
CA SER A 195 12.70 1.42 6.33
C SER A 195 11.73 1.29 7.50
N SER A 196 10.46 1.63 7.27
CA SER A 196 9.38 1.58 8.26
C SER A 196 9.22 0.20 8.93
N ASP A 197 9.52 -0.87 8.21
CA ASP A 197 9.53 -2.26 8.71
C ASP A 197 10.80 -2.64 9.50
N GLY A 198 11.82 -1.78 9.52
CA GLY A 198 13.08 -2.02 10.22
C GLY A 198 14.06 -2.93 9.49
N VAL A 199 13.72 -3.45 8.32
CA VAL A 199 14.48 -4.51 7.65
C VAL A 199 15.55 -3.95 6.71
N LEU A 200 15.37 -2.72 6.22
CA LEU A 200 16.25 -2.15 5.20
C LEU A 200 16.91 -0.86 5.68
N GLN A 201 18.20 -0.71 5.36
CA GLN A 201 18.89 0.58 5.35
C GLN A 201 18.79 1.18 3.96
N ILE A 202 18.33 2.43 3.89
CA ILE A 202 18.11 3.18 2.66
C ILE A 202 18.96 4.44 2.70
N ASP A 203 19.88 4.55 1.75
CA ASP A 203 20.72 5.73 1.55
C ASP A 203 20.30 6.42 0.25
N LEU A 204 19.86 7.68 0.33
CA LEU A 204 19.41 8.48 -0.82
C LEU A 204 20.24 9.77 -0.89
N GLU A 205 20.95 9.95 -2.00
CA GLU A 205 21.84 11.09 -2.25
C GLU A 205 21.36 11.87 -3.49
N PRO A 206 21.40 13.21 -3.48
CA PRO A 206 21.14 13.99 -4.69
C PRO A 206 22.24 13.78 -5.73
N THR A 207 21.88 13.92 -7.01
CA THR A 207 22.83 13.88 -8.15
C THR A 207 23.51 15.22 -8.42
N GLU A 208 22.93 16.32 -7.90
CA GLU A 208 23.37 17.72 -8.08
C GLU A 208 23.42 18.24 -9.53
N ASP A 209 22.98 17.44 -10.51
CA ASP A 209 22.95 17.82 -11.93
C ASP A 209 21.57 18.33 -12.38
N GLY A 210 20.56 18.28 -11.52
CA GLY A 210 19.19 18.70 -11.81
C GLY A 210 18.47 17.80 -12.82
N ALA A 211 19.01 16.61 -13.09
CA ALA A 211 18.37 15.65 -13.98
C ALA A 211 17.10 15.08 -13.35
N MET A 212 16.20 14.60 -14.22
CA MET A 212 14.98 13.91 -13.83
C MET A 212 15.10 12.43 -14.14
N ALA A 213 14.73 11.58 -13.18
CA ALA A 213 14.54 10.16 -13.39
C ALA A 213 13.14 9.88 -13.95
N VAL A 214 13.06 8.92 -14.87
CA VAL A 214 11.80 8.40 -15.42
C VAL A 214 11.82 6.89 -15.25
N ILE A 215 10.88 6.35 -14.48
CA ILE A 215 10.76 4.92 -14.21
C ILE A 215 9.37 4.47 -14.64
N ARG A 216 9.28 3.43 -15.46
CA ARG A 216 8.05 2.93 -16.07
C ARG A 216 7.59 1.65 -15.37
N ALA A 217 6.28 1.52 -15.21
CA ALA A 217 5.60 0.31 -14.77
C ALA A 217 4.28 0.15 -15.55
N THR A 218 3.67 -1.04 -15.47
CA THR A 218 2.41 -1.31 -16.17
C THR A 218 1.29 -0.34 -15.77
N ALA A 219 1.21 0.04 -14.48
CA ALA A 219 0.21 0.97 -13.98
C ALA A 219 0.53 2.46 -14.23
N GLY A 220 1.73 2.82 -14.66
CA GLY A 220 2.09 4.23 -14.87
C GLY A 220 3.58 4.54 -14.96
N VAL A 221 3.91 5.83 -14.82
CA VAL A 221 5.29 6.33 -14.91
C VAL A 221 5.57 7.23 -13.71
N LEU A 222 6.65 6.95 -12.99
CA LEU A 222 7.21 7.85 -11.98
C LEU A 222 8.18 8.82 -12.66
N ILE A 223 8.01 10.11 -12.40
CA ILE A 223 8.92 11.17 -12.83
C ILE A 223 9.29 12.00 -11.61
N GLY A 224 10.58 12.20 -11.36
CA GLY A 224 11.08 12.96 -10.21
C GLY A 224 12.54 13.35 -10.36
N GLU A 225 13.05 14.15 -9.43
CA GLU A 225 14.47 14.49 -9.38
C GLU A 225 15.32 13.21 -9.28
N ASP A 226 16.44 13.19 -10.01
CA ASP A 226 17.31 12.03 -10.05
C ASP A 226 18.19 11.96 -8.80
N HIS A 227 18.28 10.75 -8.24
CA HIS A 227 19.00 10.48 -7.00
C HIS A 227 19.87 9.24 -7.17
N TYR A 228 20.92 9.16 -6.37
CA TYR A 228 21.58 7.89 -6.10
C TYR A 228 20.89 7.21 -4.94
N LEU A 229 20.50 5.96 -5.16
CA LEU A 229 19.84 5.09 -4.21
C LEU A 229 20.77 3.92 -3.89
N MET A 230 20.92 3.61 -2.61
CA MET A 230 21.54 2.39 -2.14
C MET A 230 20.64 1.76 -1.09
N ILE A 231 20.35 0.48 -1.26
CA ILE A 231 19.50 -0.28 -0.36
C ILE A 231 20.26 -1.50 0.14
N ARG A 232 20.21 -1.73 1.44
CA ARG A 232 20.93 -2.82 2.10
C ARG A 232 20.02 -3.47 3.15
N PRO A 233 20.00 -4.80 3.26
CA PRO A 233 19.30 -5.45 4.36
C PRO A 233 20.06 -5.18 5.67
N LEU A 234 19.31 -4.82 6.71
CA LEU A 234 19.76 -4.80 8.09
C LEU A 234 19.50 -6.22 8.63
N ALA A 235 20.47 -7.12 8.49
CA ALA A 235 20.35 -8.44 9.09
C ALA A 235 20.20 -8.29 10.61
N GLU A 236 19.10 -8.79 11.20
CA GLU A 236 19.04 -9.04 12.63
C GLU A 236 20.07 -10.13 12.95
N ASP A 237 20.82 -9.97 14.04
CA ASP A 237 21.86 -10.91 14.47
C ASP A 237 21.33 -12.35 14.48
N GLY A 238 21.72 -13.14 13.45
CA GLY A 238 21.54 -14.58 13.42
C GLY A 238 20.45 -15.14 12.51
N GLU A 239 20.28 -14.67 11.28
CA GLU A 239 19.76 -15.52 10.19
C GLU A 239 20.25 -15.02 8.83
N GLU A 240 20.62 -15.95 7.94
CA GLU A 240 21.28 -15.66 6.67
C GLU A 240 20.46 -14.68 5.81
N ALA A 241 21.14 -13.69 5.22
CA ALA A 241 20.58 -12.60 4.41
C ALA A 241 19.67 -13.03 3.23
N ASP A 242 19.49 -14.33 3.00
CA ASP A 242 18.60 -14.91 2.00
C ASP A 242 17.13 -15.00 2.50
N ASP A 243 16.89 -15.00 3.82
CA ASP A 243 15.54 -15.06 4.41
C ASP A 243 14.86 -13.68 4.50
N ALA A 244 15.64 -12.60 4.61
CA ALA A 244 15.14 -11.21 4.66
C ALA A 244 14.37 -10.78 3.40
N TRP A 245 14.56 -11.47 2.27
CA TRP A 245 13.91 -11.18 0.99
C TRP A 245 12.76 -12.15 0.68
N ARG A 246 12.44 -13.09 1.59
CA ARG A 246 11.24 -13.91 1.47
C ARG A 246 10.04 -13.09 1.91
N LEU A 247 9.27 -12.66 0.93
CA LEU A 247 7.88 -12.33 1.17
C LEU A 247 7.19 -13.63 1.63
N GLU A 248 6.88 -13.73 2.92
CA GLU A 248 6.07 -14.83 3.44
C GLU A 248 4.69 -14.75 2.77
N VAL A 249 4.40 -15.72 1.91
CA VAL A 249 3.03 -15.95 1.45
C VAL A 249 2.25 -16.46 2.66
N PRO A 250 1.20 -15.75 3.13
CA PRO A 250 0.51 -16.13 4.34
C PRO A 250 -0.02 -17.57 4.24
N PRO A 251 0.13 -18.40 5.29
CA PRO A 251 -0.19 -19.83 5.25
C PRO A 251 -1.67 -20.16 5.03
N SER A 252 -2.56 -19.17 4.92
CA SER A 252 -4.01 -19.36 4.76
C SER A 252 -4.45 -19.87 3.38
N LEU A 253 -3.50 -20.18 2.48
CA LEU A 253 -3.76 -20.88 1.22
C LEU A 253 -3.42 -22.38 1.24
N VAL A 254 -2.82 -22.90 2.31
CA VAL A 254 -2.66 -24.35 2.51
C VAL A 254 -3.86 -24.86 3.31
N ALA A 255 -4.98 -25.09 2.63
CA ALA A 255 -6.05 -25.87 3.22
C ALA A 255 -5.53 -27.32 3.36
N GLU A 256 -5.37 -27.78 4.60
CA GLU A 256 -5.34 -29.21 4.90
C GLU A 256 -6.59 -29.86 4.27
N GLY A 257 -6.36 -31.00 3.61
CA GLY A 257 -7.37 -31.74 2.85
C GLY A 257 -8.43 -32.43 3.69
#